data_AF-A0A1I7YVY0-F1
#
_entry.id   AF-A0A1I7YVY0-F1
#
_cell.length_a   1.000
_cell.length_b   1.000
_cell.length_c   1.000
_cell.angle_alpha   90.00
_cell.angle_beta   90.00
_cell.angle_gamma   90.00
#
_symmetry.space_group_name_H-M   'P 1'
#
loop_
_entity.id
_entity.type
_entity.pdbx_description
1 polymer ?
#
loop_
_entity_poly.entity_id
_entity_poly.type
_entity_poly.pdbx_seq_one_letter_code
_entity_poly.pdbx_strand_id
1 'polypeptide(L)'
;ELLAVQFAVKVFAKELRNLRVCVQVDNQGAVSILKKGSPMPKLQEVAEDVFDFMESLGSELDPVWVPRENNCLADEASRLLDRDDWGIRPEVFDMCVRRWGQPTVDAFANARNRKCPRFWSKFADIDTCGVDALASSWEGEFVWAVPPPTRIAEVVDLVVRQGARAILGIPVWPSHLFFPALWDGRAWRDFVRDVLCFPPNSEIFTPSTFESSVFNEPSSTFPFCFLLLDAAL
;
A
#
# COMPACT_ATOMS: atom_id res chain seq x y z
N GLU A 1 -1.74 18.21 -10.50
CA GLU A 1 -0.99 19.36 -9.96
C GLU A 1 -1.35 19.74 -8.52
N LEU A 2 -2.39 20.55 -8.23
CA LEU A 2 -2.62 21.02 -6.84
C LEU A 2 -2.82 19.88 -5.84
N LEU A 3 -3.59 18.85 -6.20
CA LEU A 3 -3.75 17.65 -5.36
C LEU A 3 -2.44 16.85 -5.20
N ALA A 4 -1.54 16.91 -6.18
CA ALA A 4 -0.23 16.27 -6.08
C ALA A 4 0.66 17.00 -5.07
N VAL A 5 0.62 18.35 -5.07
CA VAL A 5 1.27 19.17 -4.04
C VAL A 5 0.68 18.88 -2.67
N GLN A 6 -0.66 18.87 -2.55
CA GLN A 6 -1.35 18.53 -1.30
C GLN A 6 -0.96 17.15 -0.77
N PHE A 7 -0.90 16.15 -1.66
CA PHE A 7 -0.46 14.81 -1.31
C PHE A 7 1.01 14.83 -0.83
N ALA A 8 1.91 15.47 -1.57
CA ALA A 8 3.33 15.54 -1.22
C ALA A 8 3.57 16.18 0.14
N VAL A 9 2.94 17.32 0.45
CA VAL A 9 3.13 17.97 1.76
C VAL A 9 2.63 17.10 2.91
N LYS A 10 1.52 16.37 2.72
CA LYS A 10 0.96 15.45 3.72
C LYS A 10 1.84 14.21 3.93
N VAL A 11 2.34 13.62 2.85
CA VAL A 11 3.23 12.45 2.90
C VAL A 11 4.54 12.77 3.61
N PHE A 12 5.15 13.91 3.29
CA PHE A 12 6.43 14.33 3.87
C PHE A 12 6.28 15.19 5.13
N ALA A 13 5.13 15.13 5.79
CA ALA A 13 4.81 16.02 6.90
C ALA A 13 5.84 15.98 8.05
N LYS A 14 6.51 14.84 8.28
CA LYS A 14 7.53 14.71 9.33
C LYS A 14 8.82 15.43 8.94
N GLU A 15 9.23 15.28 7.69
CA GLU A 15 10.44 15.84 7.10
C GLU A 15 10.33 17.35 6.87
N LEU A 16 9.12 17.85 6.63
CA LEU A 16 8.87 19.24 6.28
C LEU A 16 8.72 20.18 7.49
N ARG A 17 8.74 19.70 8.75
CA ARG A 17 8.47 20.53 9.95
C ARG A 17 9.50 21.62 10.21
N ASN A 18 9.02 22.82 10.55
CA ASN A 18 9.84 24.00 10.84
C ASN A 18 10.85 24.34 9.73
N LEU A 19 10.45 24.15 8.47
CA LEU A 19 11.30 24.41 7.31
C LEU A 19 10.63 25.40 6.34
N ARG A 20 11.46 26.03 5.52
CA ARG A 20 11.00 26.69 4.30
C ARG A 20 11.16 25.71 3.14
N VAL A 21 10.03 25.33 2.55
CA VAL A 21 9.93 24.24 1.59
C VAL A 21 9.72 24.81 0.19
N CYS A 22 10.68 24.57 -0.70
CA CYS A 22 10.52 24.90 -2.11
C CYS A 22 9.81 23.74 -2.83
N VAL A 23 8.63 24.00 -3.40
CA VAL A 23 7.91 23.00 -4.22
C VAL A 23 8.04 23.36 -5.69
N GLN A 24 8.63 22.45 -6.46
CA GLN A 24 8.82 22.62 -7.90
C GLN A 24 7.62 22.02 -8.65
N VAL A 25 7.00 22.81 -9.53
CA VAL A 25 5.80 22.41 -10.27
C VAL A 25 5.95 22.85 -11.73
N ASP A 26 5.62 21.99 -12.68
CA ASP A 26 5.74 22.30 -14.12
C ASP A 26 4.52 23.04 -14.70
N ASN A 27 3.47 23.18 -13.91
CA ASN A 27 2.25 23.90 -14.26
C ASN A 27 2.22 25.31 -13.67
N GLN A 28 2.37 26.33 -14.52
CA GLN A 28 2.33 27.73 -14.12
C GLN A 28 1.01 28.15 -13.45
N GLY A 29 -0.12 27.55 -13.87
CA GLY A 29 -1.42 27.80 -13.26
C GLY A 29 -1.47 27.33 -11.80
N ALA A 30 -0.96 26.12 -11.52
CA ALA A 30 -0.87 25.61 -10.15
C ALA A 30 0.04 26.48 -9.27
N VAL A 31 1.19 26.93 -9.79
CA VAL A 31 2.07 27.87 -9.08
C VAL A 31 1.36 29.20 -8.81
N SER A 32 0.63 29.74 -9.78
CA SER A 32 -0.13 30.99 -9.60
C SER A 32 -1.20 30.84 -8.53
N ILE A 33 -1.93 29.72 -8.52
CA ILE A 33 -2.97 29.45 -7.51
C ILE A 33 -2.34 29.34 -6.12
N LEU A 34 -1.23 28.61 -5.98
CA LEU A 34 -0.54 28.52 -4.69
C LEU A 34 0.02 29.88 -4.25
N LYS A 35 0.43 30.77 -5.14
CA LYS A 35 0.95 32.11 -4.75
C LYS A 35 -0.13 33.14 -4.43
N LYS A 36 -1.27 33.09 -5.12
CA LYS A 36 -2.23 34.21 -5.17
C LYS A 36 -3.68 33.80 -4.88
N GLY A 37 -3.95 32.50 -4.74
CA GLY A 37 -5.30 31.95 -4.70
C GLY A 37 -5.94 31.79 -6.07
N SER A 38 -7.15 31.26 -6.06
CA SER A 38 -7.98 30.97 -7.23
C SER A 38 -9.39 31.54 -7.05
N PRO A 39 -10.00 32.11 -8.10
CA PRO A 39 -11.42 32.50 -8.06
C PRO A 39 -12.37 31.30 -8.10
N MET A 40 -11.87 30.11 -8.49
CA MET A 40 -12.65 28.87 -8.49
C MET A 40 -12.64 28.26 -7.08
N PRO A 41 -13.80 28.14 -6.39
CA PRO A 41 -13.86 27.69 -4.99
C PRO A 41 -13.17 26.35 -4.74
N LYS A 42 -13.39 25.35 -5.61
CA LYS A 42 -12.76 24.02 -5.47
C LYS A 42 -11.24 24.04 -5.51
N LEU A 43 -10.64 24.95 -6.29
CA LEU A 43 -9.17 25.07 -6.37
C LEU A 43 -8.63 25.91 -5.22
N GLN A 44 -9.44 26.88 -4.74
CA GLN A 44 -9.11 27.69 -3.58
C GLN A 44 -9.09 26.83 -2.31
N GLU A 45 -10.08 25.96 -2.12
CA GLU A 45 -10.17 25.03 -0.99
C GLU A 45 -8.92 24.13 -0.91
N VAL A 46 -8.48 23.55 -2.03
CA VAL A 46 -7.26 22.73 -2.05
C VAL A 46 -6.01 23.55 -1.75
N ALA A 47 -5.95 24.81 -2.19
CA ALA A 47 -4.82 25.69 -1.90
C ALA A 47 -4.79 26.09 -0.41
N GLU A 48 -5.93 26.45 0.17
CA GLU A 48 -6.10 26.75 1.59
C GLU A 48 -5.69 25.54 2.44
N ASP A 49 -6.19 24.34 2.12
CA ASP A 49 -5.80 23.09 2.80
C ASP A 49 -4.27 22.88 2.81
N VAL A 50 -3.58 23.22 1.71
CA VAL A 50 -2.12 23.09 1.62
C VAL A 50 -1.44 24.09 2.56
N PHE A 51 -1.87 25.34 2.58
CA PHE A 51 -1.28 26.37 3.43
C PHE A 51 -1.58 26.14 4.90
N ASP A 52 -2.82 25.83 5.26
CA ASP A 52 -3.23 25.53 6.63
C ASP A 52 -2.45 24.33 7.18
N PHE A 53 -2.23 23.31 6.33
CA PHE A 53 -1.41 22.16 6.71
C PHE A 53 0.06 22.54 6.92
N MET A 54 0.65 23.33 6.02
CA MET A 54 2.04 23.80 6.17
C MET A 54 2.22 24.69 7.40
N GLU A 55 1.27 25.57 7.69
CA GLU A 55 1.24 26.39 8.90
C GLU A 55 1.17 25.52 10.17
N SER A 56 0.35 24.46 10.15
CA SER A 56 0.26 23.51 11.26
C SER A 56 1.59 22.78 11.55
N LEU A 57 2.49 22.69 10.56
CA LEU A 57 3.84 22.14 10.69
C LEU A 57 4.89 23.18 11.12
N GLY A 58 4.50 24.45 11.25
CA GLY A 58 5.42 25.58 11.47
C GLY A 58 6.28 25.89 10.25
N SER A 59 5.79 25.55 9.05
CA SER A 59 6.57 25.57 7.82
C SER A 59 5.99 26.50 6.76
N GLU A 60 6.86 27.05 5.92
CA GLU A 60 6.48 27.94 4.82
C GLU A 60 6.62 27.21 3.48
N LEU A 61 5.64 27.37 2.59
CA LEU A 61 5.69 26.83 1.24
C LEU A 61 6.07 27.91 0.22
N ASP A 62 7.10 27.66 -0.59
CA ASP A 62 7.51 28.51 -1.71
C ASP A 62 7.37 27.74 -3.04
N PRO A 63 6.26 27.93 -3.77
CA PRO A 63 6.04 27.27 -5.05
C PRO A 63 6.87 27.92 -6.17
N VAL A 64 7.62 27.12 -6.92
CA VAL A 64 8.49 27.55 -8.02
C VAL A 64 8.11 26.81 -9.28
N TRP A 65 7.91 27.58 -10.37
CA TRP A 65 7.71 26.96 -11.68
C TRP A 65 9.05 26.46 -12.23
N VAL A 66 9.06 25.23 -12.74
CA VAL A 66 10.20 24.67 -13.47
C VAL A 66 9.75 24.18 -14.86
N PRO A 67 10.63 24.22 -15.88
CA PRO A 67 10.34 23.58 -17.17
C PRO A 67 10.08 22.09 -16.99
N ARG A 68 9.21 21.52 -17.83
CA ARG A 68 8.82 20.10 -17.74
C ARG A 68 10.02 19.17 -17.90
N GLU A 69 11.01 19.56 -18.68
CA GLU A 69 12.26 18.81 -18.89
C GLU A 69 13.06 18.64 -17.60
N ASN A 70 12.91 19.58 -16.66
CA ASN A 70 13.54 19.55 -15.34
C ASN A 70 12.66 18.88 -14.27
N ASN A 71 11.42 18.52 -14.59
CA ASN A 71 10.48 17.84 -13.70
C ASN A 71 10.33 16.34 -14.02
N CYS A 72 11.35 15.75 -14.67
CA CYS A 72 11.32 14.37 -15.14
C CYS A 72 11.08 13.35 -14.01
N LEU A 73 11.67 13.56 -12.82
CA LEU A 73 11.50 12.66 -11.69
C LEU A 73 10.04 12.61 -11.19
N ALA A 74 9.34 13.75 -11.15
CA ALA A 74 7.94 13.79 -10.74
C ALA A 74 7.02 13.18 -11.81
N ASP A 75 7.30 13.43 -13.09
CA ASP A 75 6.58 12.84 -14.22
C ASP A 75 6.76 11.31 -14.25
N GLU A 76 7.98 10.81 -14.02
CA GLU A 76 8.27 9.37 -13.86
C GLU A 76 7.57 8.78 -12.64
N ALA A 77 7.63 9.45 -11.49
CA ALA A 77 6.94 9.00 -10.28
C ALA A 77 5.42 8.94 -10.47
N SER A 78 4.82 9.90 -11.19
CA SER A 78 3.39 9.87 -11.52
C SER A 78 2.99 8.70 -12.44
N ARG A 79 3.95 8.16 -13.19
CA ARG A 79 3.78 7.02 -14.09
C ARG A 79 4.07 5.69 -13.41
N LEU A 80 4.68 5.68 -12.23
CA LEU A 80 4.81 4.49 -11.38
C LEU A 80 3.43 4.15 -10.79
N LEU A 81 2.55 3.63 -11.63
CA LEU A 81 1.22 3.17 -11.25
C LEU A 81 1.36 1.85 -10.48
N ASP A 82 0.80 1.80 -9.28
CA ASP A 82 0.70 0.54 -8.54
C ASP A 82 -0.44 -0.32 -9.13
N ARG A 83 -0.11 -1.12 -10.14
CA ARG A 83 -1.05 -2.02 -10.83
C ARG A 83 -1.55 -3.16 -9.94
N ASP A 84 -0.95 -3.32 -8.76
CA ASP A 84 -1.30 -4.31 -7.76
C ASP A 84 -2.09 -3.69 -6.60
N ASP A 85 -2.74 -2.52 -6.79
CA ASP A 85 -3.54 -1.86 -5.74
C ASP A 85 -4.93 -2.49 -5.49
N TRP A 86 -5.19 -3.67 -6.05
CA TRP A 86 -6.35 -4.49 -5.73
C TRP A 86 -6.33 -4.89 -4.25
N GLY A 87 -7.50 -5.23 -3.72
CA GLY A 87 -7.66 -5.55 -2.31
C GLY A 87 -8.40 -6.86 -2.08
N ILE A 88 -8.48 -7.26 -0.82
CA ILE A 88 -9.41 -8.30 -0.37
C ILE A 88 -10.70 -7.66 0.09
N ARG A 89 -11.84 -8.28 -0.20
CA ARG A 89 -13.14 -7.83 0.28
C ARG A 89 -13.19 -7.76 1.81
N PRO A 90 -13.81 -6.72 2.41
CA PRO A 90 -13.93 -6.59 3.86
C PRO A 90 -14.52 -7.83 4.53
N GLU A 91 -15.51 -8.47 3.90
CA GLU A 91 -16.18 -9.66 4.45
C GLU A 91 -15.24 -10.86 4.56
N VAL A 92 -14.33 -11.02 3.58
CA VAL A 92 -13.31 -12.08 3.57
C VAL A 92 -12.23 -11.79 4.62
N PHE A 93 -11.81 -10.53 4.75
CA PHE A 93 -10.91 -10.11 5.82
C PHE A 93 -11.52 -10.40 7.20
N ASP A 94 -12.78 -10.04 7.42
CA ASP A 94 -13.48 -10.28 8.67
C ASP A 94 -13.61 -11.77 8.99
N MET A 95 -13.76 -12.63 7.98
CA MET A 95 -13.73 -14.09 8.17
C MET A 95 -12.38 -14.56 8.69
N CYS A 96 -11.28 -14.04 8.14
CA CYS A 96 -9.93 -14.35 8.60
C CYS A 96 -9.70 -13.84 10.03
N VAL A 97 -10.12 -12.61 10.33
CA VAL A 97 -10.01 -12.01 11.67
C VAL A 97 -10.79 -12.81 12.71
N ARG A 98 -12.03 -13.21 12.40
CA ARG A 98 -12.81 -14.06 13.31
C ARG A 98 -12.15 -15.42 13.57
N ARG A 99 -11.41 -15.94 12.59
CA ARG A 99 -10.77 -17.27 12.69
C ARG A 99 -9.42 -17.24 13.40
N TRP A 100 -8.58 -16.24 13.13
CA TRP A 100 -7.18 -16.22 13.55
C TRP A 100 -6.79 -15.03 14.45
N GLY A 101 -7.72 -14.10 14.66
CA GLY A 101 -7.50 -12.86 15.41
C GLY A 101 -7.19 -11.67 14.50
N GLN A 102 -7.15 -10.48 15.10
CA GLN A 102 -6.91 -9.21 14.40
C GLN A 102 -5.42 -9.00 14.13
N PRO A 103 -4.99 -8.85 12.86
CA PRO A 103 -3.64 -8.42 12.53
C PRO A 103 -3.36 -6.99 13.02
N THR A 104 -2.11 -6.75 13.42
CA THR A 104 -1.63 -5.46 13.92
C THR A 104 -1.21 -4.51 12.81
N VAL A 105 -0.80 -5.05 11.65
CA VAL A 105 -0.29 -4.31 10.50
C VAL A 105 -0.64 -5.00 9.18
N ASP A 106 -0.89 -4.20 8.14
CA ASP A 106 -1.10 -4.64 6.76
C ASP A 106 0.17 -4.41 5.91
N ALA A 107 0.73 -5.46 5.32
CA ALA A 107 2.06 -5.42 4.69
C ALA A 107 2.08 -5.06 3.20
N PHE A 108 0.94 -5.01 2.51
CA PHE A 108 0.94 -4.75 1.06
C PHE A 108 -0.22 -3.83 0.69
N ALA A 109 -0.33 -2.71 1.41
CA ALA A 109 -1.47 -1.81 1.31
C ALA A 109 -1.06 -0.37 1.04
N ASN A 110 -2.05 0.43 0.66
CA ASN A 110 -1.99 1.88 0.57
C ASN A 110 -3.10 2.47 1.45
N ALA A 111 -3.13 3.80 1.58
CA ALA A 111 -4.10 4.50 2.42
C ALA A 111 -5.56 4.20 2.07
N ARG A 112 -5.85 3.77 0.82
CA ARG A 112 -7.19 3.50 0.32
C ARG A 112 -7.65 2.05 0.55
N ASN A 113 -6.75 1.07 0.50
CA ASN A 113 -7.12 -0.35 0.53
C ASN A 113 -6.72 -1.10 1.82
N ARG A 114 -5.98 -0.45 2.73
CA ARG A 114 -5.52 -1.01 4.01
C ARG A 114 -6.64 -1.69 4.81
N LYS A 115 -6.31 -2.83 5.42
CA LYS A 115 -7.19 -3.58 6.32
C LYS A 115 -6.92 -3.32 7.80
N CYS A 116 -5.76 -2.75 8.09
CA CYS A 116 -5.34 -2.42 9.45
C CYS A 116 -5.16 -0.90 9.62
N PRO A 117 -5.25 -0.37 10.86
CA PRO A 117 -4.85 0.99 11.18
C PRO A 117 -3.42 1.32 10.76
N ARG A 118 -2.49 0.40 11.02
CA ARG A 118 -1.08 0.48 10.60
C ARG A 118 -0.90 -0.31 9.30
N PHE A 119 -0.10 0.21 8.38
CA PHE A 119 0.22 -0.47 7.13
C PHE A 119 1.57 -0.02 6.58
N TRP A 120 2.20 -0.91 5.82
CA TRP A 120 3.36 -0.61 4.99
C TRP A 120 2.93 -0.50 3.54
N SER A 121 3.47 0.50 2.86
CA SER A 121 3.12 0.83 1.48
C SER A 121 4.30 0.63 0.54
N LYS A 122 4.00 0.36 -0.74
CA LYS A 122 5.03 0.19 -1.77
C LYS A 122 5.83 1.46 -2.03
N PHE A 123 5.16 2.60 -1.96
CA PHE A 123 5.74 3.94 -2.05
C PHE A 123 5.31 4.78 -0.85
N ALA A 124 5.91 5.95 -0.67
CA ALA A 124 5.50 6.88 0.39
C ALA A 124 4.01 7.24 0.22
N ASP A 125 3.25 7.11 1.30
CA ASP A 125 1.79 7.31 1.31
C ASP A 125 1.36 7.93 2.64
N ILE A 126 0.18 8.55 2.66
CA ILE A 126 -0.35 9.23 3.84
C ILE A 126 -0.57 8.19 4.95
N ASP A 127 -0.07 8.48 6.15
CA ASP A 127 -0.19 7.64 7.35
C ASP A 127 0.49 6.26 7.30
N THR A 128 1.28 5.98 6.25
CA THR A 128 2.07 4.74 6.20
C THR A 128 3.04 4.66 7.37
N CYS A 129 3.19 3.48 7.98
CA CYS A 129 4.19 3.28 9.03
C CYS A 129 5.59 2.96 8.48
N GLY A 130 5.71 2.77 7.16
CA GLY A 130 6.97 2.57 6.48
C GLY A 130 6.77 2.18 5.01
N VAL A 131 7.82 2.37 4.22
CA VAL A 131 7.84 1.96 2.82
C VAL A 131 8.53 0.61 2.71
N ASP A 132 8.02 -0.26 1.84
CA ASP A 132 8.48 -1.63 1.61
C ASP A 132 8.35 -2.52 2.85
N ALA A 133 7.29 -3.34 2.88
CA ALA A 133 7.09 -4.27 3.97
C ALA A 133 8.17 -5.35 4.07
N LEU A 134 8.85 -5.69 2.97
CA LEU A 134 9.90 -6.71 3.01
C LEU A 134 11.21 -6.17 3.59
N ALA A 135 11.38 -4.85 3.60
CA ALA A 135 12.47 -4.17 4.30
C ALA A 135 12.11 -3.82 5.76
N SER A 136 10.85 -3.98 6.16
CA SER A 136 10.36 -3.66 7.50
C SER A 136 10.57 -4.82 8.48
N SER A 137 10.69 -4.51 9.77
CA SER A 137 10.73 -5.54 10.82
C SER A 137 9.31 -6.06 11.11
N TRP A 138 9.15 -7.37 11.09
CA TRP A 138 7.92 -8.12 11.41
C TRP A 138 8.01 -8.77 12.80
N GLU A 139 9.11 -8.53 13.54
CA GLU A 139 9.30 -9.08 14.88
C GLU A 139 8.21 -8.57 15.83
N GLY A 140 7.52 -9.51 16.50
CA GLY A 140 6.43 -9.18 17.43
C GLY A 140 5.14 -8.68 16.78
N GLU A 141 5.07 -8.61 15.44
CA GLU A 141 3.87 -8.22 14.72
C GLU A 141 3.02 -9.44 14.34
N PHE A 142 1.70 -9.24 14.25
CA PHE A 142 0.79 -10.17 13.58
C PHE A 142 0.35 -9.57 12.26
N VAL A 143 0.86 -10.08 11.15
CA VAL A 143 0.83 -9.38 9.87
C VAL A 143 -0.30 -9.88 8.97
N TRP A 144 -1.07 -8.96 8.38
CA TRP A 144 -1.91 -9.25 7.23
C TRP A 144 -1.08 -9.08 5.95
N ALA A 145 -0.91 -10.13 5.16
CA ALA A 145 -0.08 -10.10 3.97
C ALA A 145 -0.82 -10.69 2.77
N VAL A 146 -1.07 -9.86 1.76
CA VAL A 146 -1.61 -10.27 0.45
C VAL A 146 -0.71 -9.69 -0.64
N PRO A 147 0.52 -10.24 -0.80
CA PRO A 147 1.48 -9.71 -1.75
C PRO A 147 1.13 -10.09 -3.20
N PRO A 148 1.71 -9.40 -4.19
CA PRO A 148 1.77 -9.91 -5.56
C PRO A 148 2.39 -11.32 -5.59
N PRO A 149 1.95 -12.23 -6.47
CA PRO A 149 2.41 -13.62 -6.49
C PRO A 149 3.93 -13.80 -6.57
N THR A 150 4.62 -12.86 -7.22
CA THR A 150 6.08 -12.83 -7.35
C THR A 150 6.81 -12.61 -6.04
N ARG A 151 6.16 -12.01 -5.03
CA ARG A 151 6.74 -11.65 -3.73
C ARG A 151 6.35 -12.61 -2.60
N ILE A 152 5.46 -13.59 -2.86
CA ILE A 152 4.98 -14.56 -1.84
C ILE A 152 6.16 -15.32 -1.21
N ALA A 153 7.12 -15.79 -2.01
CA ALA A 153 8.26 -16.55 -1.49
C ALA A 153 9.11 -15.74 -0.50
N GLU A 154 9.30 -14.44 -0.78
CA GLU A 154 10.03 -13.52 0.10
C GLU A 154 9.28 -13.26 1.40
N VAL A 155 7.95 -13.15 1.35
CA VAL A 155 7.12 -13.05 2.57
C VAL A 155 7.26 -14.28 3.44
N VAL A 156 7.21 -15.48 2.85
CA VAL A 156 7.35 -16.74 3.60
C VAL A 156 8.73 -16.84 4.25
N ASP A 157 9.79 -16.53 3.50
CA ASP A 157 11.15 -16.51 4.03
C ASP A 157 11.31 -15.49 5.16
N LEU A 158 10.72 -14.29 5.03
CA LEU A 158 10.76 -13.25 6.06
C LEU A 158 10.05 -13.69 7.35
N VAL A 159 8.86 -14.26 7.22
CA VAL A 159 8.07 -14.80 8.35
C VAL A 159 8.87 -15.86 9.10
N VAL A 160 9.50 -16.78 8.38
CA VAL A 160 10.31 -17.85 8.97
C VAL A 160 11.57 -17.28 9.63
N ARG A 161 12.30 -16.39 8.95
CA ARG A 161 13.55 -15.82 9.47
C ARG A 161 13.35 -14.98 10.72
N GLN A 162 12.26 -14.23 10.81
CA GLN A 162 11.98 -13.35 11.94
C GLN A 162 11.06 -13.97 13.00
N GLY A 163 10.62 -15.23 12.82
CA GLY A 163 9.68 -15.88 13.72
C GLY A 163 8.35 -15.11 13.83
N ALA A 164 7.96 -14.42 12.76
CA ALA A 164 6.75 -13.60 12.77
C ALA A 164 5.49 -14.47 12.64
N ARG A 165 4.35 -13.88 12.98
CA ARG A 165 3.03 -14.48 12.73
C ARG A 165 2.34 -13.73 11.60
N ALA A 166 1.74 -14.43 10.65
CA ALA A 166 1.09 -13.79 9.51
C ALA A 166 -0.18 -14.52 9.05
N ILE A 167 -1.14 -13.76 8.54
CA ILE A 167 -2.19 -14.29 7.65
C ILE A 167 -1.75 -13.98 6.23
N LEU A 168 -1.37 -15.01 5.48
CA LEU A 168 -0.90 -14.89 4.10
C LEU A 168 -1.99 -15.31 3.12
N GLY A 169 -2.44 -14.39 2.26
CA GLY A 169 -3.32 -14.69 1.12
C GLY A 169 -2.52 -15.10 -0.12
N ILE A 170 -2.87 -16.24 -0.73
CA ILE A 170 -2.21 -16.75 -1.95
C ILE A 170 -3.24 -17.28 -2.96
N PRO A 171 -2.94 -17.18 -4.27
CA PRO A 171 -3.57 -18.05 -5.25
C PRO A 171 -3.02 -19.48 -5.11
N VAL A 172 -3.88 -20.50 -5.29
CA VAL A 172 -3.45 -21.90 -5.28
C VAL A 172 -2.91 -22.28 -6.66
N TRP A 173 -1.63 -21.98 -6.89
CA TRP A 173 -0.94 -22.29 -8.15
C TRP A 173 0.25 -23.22 -7.91
N PRO A 174 0.04 -24.55 -7.89
CA PRO A 174 1.11 -25.53 -7.60
C PRO A 174 2.34 -25.44 -8.49
N SER A 175 2.17 -25.01 -9.75
CA SER A 175 3.25 -24.85 -10.72
C SER A 175 4.04 -23.54 -10.58
N HIS A 176 3.59 -22.61 -9.74
CA HIS A 176 4.27 -21.32 -9.56
C HIS A 176 5.45 -21.46 -8.58
N LEU A 177 6.53 -20.72 -8.82
CA LEU A 177 7.79 -20.79 -8.08
C LEU A 177 7.68 -20.53 -6.56
N PHE A 178 6.62 -19.87 -6.08
CA PHE A 178 6.44 -19.62 -4.65
C PHE A 178 5.85 -20.83 -3.92
N PHE A 179 5.11 -21.70 -4.61
CA PHE A 179 4.31 -22.73 -3.98
C PHE A 179 5.15 -23.73 -3.16
N PRO A 180 6.35 -24.16 -3.62
CA PRO A 180 7.24 -25.00 -2.83
C PRO A 180 7.73 -24.40 -1.50
N ALA A 181 7.63 -23.07 -1.34
CA ALA A 181 7.95 -22.43 -0.06
C ALA A 181 6.92 -22.79 1.02
N LEU A 182 5.67 -23.06 0.63
CA LEU A 182 4.56 -23.39 1.54
C LEU A 182 4.19 -24.88 1.55
N TRP A 183 4.50 -25.61 0.48
CA TRP A 183 4.11 -27.00 0.28
C TRP A 183 5.33 -27.87 -0.08
N ASP A 184 5.50 -29.02 0.58
CA ASP A 184 6.66 -29.91 0.38
C ASP A 184 6.44 -30.99 -0.70
N GLY A 185 5.26 -30.99 -1.33
CA GLY A 185 4.83 -32.01 -2.29
C GLY A 185 3.81 -33.00 -1.72
N ARG A 186 3.67 -33.07 -0.40
CA ARG A 186 2.74 -33.96 0.31
C ARG A 186 1.83 -33.23 1.29
N ALA A 187 2.36 -32.22 1.98
CA ALA A 187 1.66 -31.46 2.99
C ALA A 187 2.12 -30.00 3.02
N TRP A 188 1.35 -29.17 3.72
CA TRP A 188 1.78 -27.84 4.10
C TRP A 188 3.01 -27.95 5.01
N ARG A 189 3.91 -26.97 4.93
CA ARG A 189 5.06 -26.86 5.83
C ARG A 189 4.58 -26.74 7.28
N ASP A 190 5.43 -27.15 8.21
CA ASP A 190 5.14 -27.20 9.65
C ASP A 190 4.75 -25.85 10.27
N PHE A 191 5.31 -24.75 9.75
CA PHE A 191 4.95 -23.38 10.15
C PHE A 191 3.58 -22.91 9.63
N VAL A 192 2.92 -23.65 8.74
CA VAL A 192 1.54 -23.38 8.31
C VAL A 192 0.60 -24.05 9.33
N ARG A 193 -0.08 -23.23 10.13
CA ARG A 193 -0.87 -23.72 11.28
C ARG A 193 -2.32 -24.01 10.95
N ASP A 194 -2.90 -23.24 10.03
CA ASP A 194 -4.30 -23.40 9.60
C ASP A 194 -4.51 -22.76 8.23
N VAL A 195 -5.55 -23.19 7.51
CA VAL A 195 -5.82 -22.77 6.13
C VAL A 195 -7.32 -22.55 5.92
N LEU A 196 -7.67 -21.43 5.29
CA LEU A 196 -9.02 -21.11 4.82
C LEU A 196 -8.99 -20.95 3.30
N CYS A 197 -9.68 -21.82 2.57
CA CYS A 197 -9.69 -21.82 1.11
C CYS A 197 -11.06 -21.47 0.55
N PHE A 198 -11.04 -20.73 -0.56
CA PHE A 198 -12.19 -20.36 -1.34
C PHE A 198 -12.09 -21.01 -2.73
N PRO A 199 -13.15 -21.67 -3.22
CA PRO A 199 -13.15 -22.24 -4.56
C PRO A 199 -13.16 -21.14 -5.63
N PRO A 200 -12.84 -21.48 -6.90
CA PRO A 200 -13.05 -20.59 -8.03
C PRO A 200 -14.49 -20.04 -8.06
N ASN A 201 -14.64 -18.84 -8.61
CA ASN A 201 -15.85 -18.02 -8.69
C ASN A 201 -16.33 -17.43 -7.35
N SER A 202 -15.54 -17.56 -6.28
CA SER A 202 -15.81 -16.83 -5.03
C SER A 202 -15.48 -15.35 -5.20
N GLU A 203 -16.35 -14.46 -4.72
CA GLU A 203 -16.11 -13.02 -4.67
C GLU A 203 -15.13 -12.68 -3.54
N ILE A 204 -13.86 -12.51 -3.88
CA ILE A 204 -12.76 -12.34 -2.92
C ILE A 204 -12.11 -10.97 -3.05
N PHE A 205 -12.06 -10.41 -4.26
CA PHE A 205 -11.24 -9.24 -4.56
C PHE A 205 -12.08 -7.96 -4.56
N THR A 206 -11.44 -6.87 -4.13
CA THR A 206 -11.86 -5.50 -4.43
C THR A 206 -11.03 -5.03 -5.62
N PRO A 207 -11.66 -4.62 -6.74
CA PRO A 207 -10.95 -4.19 -7.93
C PRO A 207 -9.91 -3.10 -7.66
N SER A 208 -8.80 -3.17 -8.37
CA SER A 208 -7.78 -2.11 -8.41
C SER A 208 -8.35 -0.84 -9.04
N THR A 209 -7.67 0.28 -8.82
CA THR A 209 -8.00 1.53 -9.52
C THR A 209 -7.70 1.44 -11.01
N PHE A 210 -6.88 0.47 -11.42
CA PHE A 210 -6.42 0.28 -12.79
C PHE A 210 -6.88 -1.06 -13.37
N GLU A 211 -7.20 -1.07 -14.66
CA GLU A 211 -7.89 -2.20 -15.31
C GLU A 211 -7.03 -3.47 -15.49
N SER A 212 -5.70 -3.38 -15.43
CA SER A 212 -4.80 -4.46 -15.84
C SER A 212 -4.30 -5.31 -14.66
N SER A 213 -5.12 -6.24 -14.16
CA SER A 213 -4.67 -7.30 -13.23
C SER A 213 -5.63 -8.51 -13.27
N VAL A 214 -5.10 -9.73 -13.10
CA VAL A 214 -5.94 -10.95 -12.94
C VAL A 214 -6.74 -10.93 -11.64
N PHE A 215 -6.39 -10.04 -10.71
CA PHE A 215 -7.09 -9.82 -9.44
C PHE A 215 -8.09 -8.65 -9.51
N ASN A 216 -8.29 -8.07 -10.69
CA ASN A 216 -9.15 -6.91 -10.86
C ASN A 216 -10.64 -7.26 -11.04
N GLU A 217 -10.95 -8.53 -11.27
CA GLU A 217 -12.32 -9.04 -11.23
C GLU A 217 -12.71 -9.38 -9.78
N PRO A 218 -13.93 -9.03 -9.31
CA PRO A 218 -14.35 -9.34 -7.94
C PRO A 218 -14.27 -10.85 -7.61
N SER A 219 -14.57 -11.68 -8.60
CA SER A 219 -14.57 -13.14 -8.48
C SER A 219 -13.25 -13.74 -8.92
N SER A 220 -12.68 -14.60 -8.07
CA SER A 220 -11.45 -15.31 -8.41
C SER A 220 -11.69 -16.40 -9.45
N THR A 221 -10.86 -16.46 -10.48
CA THR A 221 -10.92 -17.54 -11.50
C THR A 221 -10.19 -18.82 -11.08
N PHE A 222 -9.53 -18.80 -9.93
CA PHE A 222 -8.73 -19.89 -9.36
C PHE A 222 -9.07 -20.07 -7.88
N PRO A 223 -8.71 -21.19 -7.25
CA PRO A 223 -8.82 -21.29 -5.80
C PRO A 223 -7.86 -20.29 -5.14
N PHE A 224 -8.32 -19.63 -4.08
CA PHE A 224 -7.52 -18.70 -3.30
C PHE A 224 -7.59 -19.11 -1.84
N CYS A 225 -6.45 -19.14 -1.16
CA CYS A 225 -6.39 -19.53 0.25
C CYS A 225 -5.72 -18.45 1.07
N PHE A 226 -6.18 -18.33 2.31
CA PHE A 226 -5.47 -17.64 3.37
C PHE A 226 -4.86 -18.68 4.30
N LEU A 227 -3.62 -18.45 4.72
CA LEU A 227 -2.84 -19.35 5.54
C LEU A 227 -2.42 -18.62 6.81
N LEU A 228 -2.68 -19.20 7.98
CA LEU A 228 -2.08 -18.75 9.21
C LEU A 228 -0.67 -19.33 9.29
N LEU A 229 0.33 -18.47 9.15
CA LEU A 229 1.74 -18.78 9.33
C LEU A 229 2.18 -18.40 10.73
N ASP A 230 2.87 -19.31 11.40
CA ASP A 230 3.47 -19.06 12.71
C ASP A 230 4.75 -19.88 12.86
N ALA A 231 5.88 -19.20 12.70
CA ALA A 231 7.21 -19.79 12.78
C ALA A 231 7.88 -19.59 14.16
N ALA A 232 7.19 -18.96 15.12
CA ALA A 232 7.68 -18.88 16.49
C ALA A 232 7.57 -20.29 17.12
N LEU A 233 8.71 -20.93 17.34
CA LEU A 233 8.84 -22.17 18.11
C LEU A 233 9.08 -21.86 19.59
#